data_AF-A0A2T7NYI0-F1
#
_entry.id   AF-A0A2T7NYI0-F1
#
_cell.length_a   1.000
_cell.length_b   1.000
_cell.length_c   1.000
_cell.angle_alpha   90.00
_cell.angle_beta   90.00
_cell.angle_gamma   90.00
#
_symmetry.space_group_name_H-M   'P 1'
#
loop_
_entity.id
_entity.type
_entity.pdbx_description
1 polymer ?
#
loop_
_entity_poly.entity_id
_entity_poly.type
_entity_poly.pdbx_seq_one_letter_code
_entity_poly.pdbx_strand_id
1 'polypeptide(L)'
;MEAHSRQSKQATSKAYMASICDIQNGFSISIVADEGDFQCIKIAAHELGHSLGALHDGDPGADACSPQGNYIMAPYSGNSPDKLRNAFRFSPCSISWMYTTLRSEKADCVRDKANVFYSYDLAKAPPGLIISLDQHCQMVYGPKATFCRHDAKVKEVVCGQLWCRHPDMSNACRTNSYLSALPGTRCGDGKSCHLGECLPDAIIRQANNERRDFSGMSTETFDSIPRTLHSSAPTQHQTSERGRGSVATDPLLGNANVIPSLPQPVISGRVGRPIRPEIIQARRRHTPVRTERRRPGKSRRKGTSCTCTTRGEQADANMVYCRGLVTLNPGACKRRDVRNYCCRTCSTLTASGI
;
A
#
# COMPACT_ATOMS: atom_id res chain seq x y z
N MET A 1 9.67 -18.77 0.24
CA MET A 1 9.97 -18.09 -1.04
C MET A 1 9.68 -16.60 -0.85
N GLU A 2 10.58 -15.73 -1.29
CA GLU A 2 10.35 -14.28 -1.34
C GLU A 2 9.56 -13.95 -2.60
N ALA A 3 8.54 -13.10 -2.48
CA ALA A 3 7.85 -12.52 -3.63
C ALA A 3 8.34 -11.09 -3.88
N HIS A 4 8.23 -10.63 -5.13
CA HIS A 4 8.71 -9.31 -5.55
C HIS A 4 7.65 -8.61 -6.38
N SER A 5 7.13 -7.49 -5.89
CA SER A 5 6.40 -6.54 -6.72
C SER A 5 7.34 -6.00 -7.80
N ARG A 6 7.01 -6.23 -9.08
CA ARG A 6 7.69 -5.62 -10.23
C ARG A 6 6.93 -4.40 -10.74
N GLN A 7 6.41 -3.59 -9.82
CA GLN A 7 5.81 -2.30 -10.15
C GLN A 7 6.96 -1.29 -10.38
N SER A 8 7.28 -1.03 -11.66
CA SER A 8 8.29 -0.05 -12.13
C SER A 8 9.75 -0.31 -11.71
N LYS A 9 10.52 -1.03 -12.56
CA LYS A 9 12.00 -1.11 -12.63
C LYS A 9 12.82 -0.86 -11.33
N GLN A 10 12.43 -1.44 -10.20
CA GLN A 10 13.22 -1.85 -9.03
C GLN A 10 12.19 -2.29 -7.99
N ALA A 11 12.34 -3.46 -7.37
CA ALA A 11 11.38 -3.91 -6.35
C ALA A 11 11.47 -2.97 -5.14
N THR A 12 10.53 -2.02 -5.03
CA THR A 12 10.42 -1.05 -3.93
C THR A 12 9.72 -1.65 -2.70
N SER A 13 9.30 -2.91 -2.77
CA SER A 13 8.65 -3.67 -1.71
C SER A 13 8.97 -5.16 -1.76
N LYS A 14 8.78 -5.85 -0.62
CA LYS A 14 8.96 -7.30 -0.47
C LYS A 14 8.07 -7.88 0.64
N ALA A 15 7.63 -9.11 0.44
CA ALA A 15 7.01 -9.94 1.45
C ALA A 15 7.38 -11.42 1.27
N TYR A 16 7.31 -12.18 2.36
CA TYR A 16 7.35 -13.63 2.30
C TYR A 16 5.97 -14.20 2.01
N MET A 17 5.91 -15.21 1.15
CA MET A 17 4.66 -15.86 0.79
C MET A 17 4.10 -16.75 1.91
N ALA A 18 2.78 -16.69 2.12
CA ALA A 18 2.03 -17.55 3.05
C ALA A 18 2.66 -17.64 4.46
N SER A 19 3.15 -16.50 4.94
CA SER A 19 4.02 -16.36 6.12
C SER A 19 3.40 -15.52 7.23
N ILE A 20 2.11 -15.19 7.12
CA ILE A 20 1.42 -14.25 8.02
C ILE A 20 1.61 -14.59 9.51
N CYS A 21 1.74 -15.86 9.87
CA CYS A 21 2.01 -16.31 11.24
C CYS A 21 3.39 -16.95 11.46
N ASP A 22 4.30 -16.85 10.49
CA ASP A 22 5.66 -17.38 10.62
C ASP A 22 6.58 -16.43 11.40
N ILE A 23 6.27 -16.27 12.68
CA ILE A 23 7.01 -15.41 13.60
C ILE A 23 8.29 -16.09 14.07
N GLN A 24 8.31 -17.43 14.15
CA GLN A 24 9.45 -18.20 14.64
C GLN A 24 10.67 -18.06 13.72
N ASN A 25 10.46 -18.00 12.41
CA ASN A 25 11.53 -17.77 11.44
C ASN A 25 11.72 -16.29 11.08
N GLY A 26 10.90 -15.40 11.64
CA GLY A 26 10.94 -13.96 11.35
C GLY A 26 10.42 -13.59 9.95
N PHE A 27 9.60 -14.45 9.33
CA PHE A 27 9.08 -14.25 7.97
C PHE A 27 7.72 -13.55 7.93
N SER A 28 7.03 -13.40 9.06
CA SER A 28 5.85 -12.53 9.20
C SER A 28 6.25 -11.05 9.15
N ILE A 29 6.73 -10.61 7.99
CA ILE A 29 7.20 -9.26 7.72
C ILE A 29 7.00 -8.90 6.25
N SER A 30 6.63 -7.64 6.03
CA SER A 30 6.58 -7.00 4.71
C SER A 30 7.27 -5.65 4.78
N ILE A 31 7.96 -5.27 3.72
CA ILE A 31 8.65 -3.98 3.57
C ILE A 31 8.05 -3.27 2.37
N VAL A 32 7.69 -1.99 2.57
CA VAL A 32 7.11 -1.14 1.54
C VAL A 32 7.83 0.21 1.57
N ALA A 33 8.34 0.65 0.44
CA ALA A 33 8.80 2.02 0.29
C ALA A 33 7.61 2.98 0.18
N ASP A 34 7.61 4.04 0.98
CA ASP A 34 6.65 5.13 0.88
C ASP A 34 7.30 6.31 0.15
N GLU A 35 6.71 6.71 -0.98
CA GLU A 35 7.16 7.86 -1.75
C GLU A 35 6.43 9.16 -1.34
N GLY A 36 5.56 9.10 -0.32
CA GLY A 36 4.82 10.26 0.19
C GLY A 36 3.60 10.64 -0.67
N ASP A 37 3.19 9.80 -1.61
CA ASP A 37 2.08 10.03 -2.54
C ASP A 37 0.79 9.26 -2.18
N PHE A 38 0.77 8.62 -1.01
CA PHE A 38 -0.30 7.74 -0.51
C PHE A 38 -0.55 6.46 -1.34
N GLN A 39 0.18 6.23 -2.43
CA GLN A 39 -0.04 5.05 -3.26
C GLN A 39 0.61 3.79 -2.71
N CYS A 40 1.56 3.95 -1.78
CA CYS A 40 2.17 2.86 -1.03
C CYS A 40 1.13 1.98 -0.31
N ILE A 41 -0.10 2.46 -0.08
CA ILE A 41 -1.20 1.66 0.47
C ILE A 41 -1.61 0.49 -0.44
N LYS A 42 -1.57 0.67 -1.77
CA LYS A 42 -1.88 -0.38 -2.73
C LYS A 42 -0.78 -1.45 -2.72
N ILE A 43 0.47 -1.00 -2.61
CA ILE A 43 1.64 -1.87 -2.47
C ILE A 43 1.56 -2.63 -1.14
N ALA A 44 1.24 -1.96 -0.04
CA ALA A 44 1.06 -2.62 1.26
C ALA A 44 -0.05 -3.68 1.22
N ALA A 45 -1.15 -3.41 0.52
CA ALA A 45 -2.21 -4.42 0.29
C ALA A 45 -1.72 -5.60 -0.54
N HIS A 46 -0.91 -5.35 -1.58
CA HIS A 46 -0.27 -6.38 -2.40
C HIS A 46 0.66 -7.28 -1.58
N GLU A 47 1.57 -6.68 -0.81
CA GLU A 47 2.51 -7.42 0.04
C GLU A 47 1.78 -8.20 1.15
N LEU A 48 0.70 -7.64 1.71
CA LEU A 48 -0.15 -8.38 2.64
C LEU A 48 -0.86 -9.55 1.96
N GLY A 49 -1.27 -9.40 0.71
CA GLY A 49 -1.80 -10.48 -0.12
C GLY A 49 -0.81 -11.65 -0.24
N HIS A 50 0.48 -11.36 -0.47
CA HIS A 50 1.54 -12.36 -0.43
C HIS A 50 1.69 -13.02 0.95
N SER A 51 1.69 -12.25 2.04
CA SER A 51 1.73 -12.81 3.40
C SER A 51 0.56 -13.77 3.66
N LEU A 52 -0.61 -13.47 3.09
CA LEU A 52 -1.81 -14.31 3.10
C LEU A 52 -1.79 -15.42 2.04
N GLY A 53 -0.72 -15.56 1.26
CA GLY A 53 -0.50 -16.67 0.34
C GLY A 53 -0.96 -16.47 -1.10
N ALA A 54 -1.42 -15.26 -1.47
CA ALA A 54 -1.72 -14.97 -2.87
C ALA A 54 -0.45 -14.98 -3.74
N LEU A 55 -0.55 -15.61 -4.91
CA LEU A 55 0.40 -15.46 -6.02
C LEU A 55 0.14 -14.16 -6.78
N HIS A 56 1.07 -13.76 -7.65
CA HIS A 56 0.71 -12.77 -8.65
C HIS A 56 -0.33 -13.34 -9.61
N ASP A 57 -1.21 -12.48 -10.11
CA ASP A 57 -2.08 -12.86 -11.22
C ASP A 57 -1.23 -13.16 -12.47
N GLY A 58 -1.47 -14.30 -13.11
CA GLY A 58 -0.70 -14.77 -14.26
C GLY A 58 0.47 -15.70 -13.94
N ASP A 59 0.84 -15.86 -12.66
CA ASP A 59 1.83 -16.86 -12.24
C ASP A 59 1.24 -18.29 -12.36
N PRO A 60 2.06 -19.34 -12.48
CA PRO A 60 1.58 -20.72 -12.45
C PRO A 60 0.73 -21.00 -11.19
N GLY A 61 -0.52 -21.44 -11.38
CA GLY A 61 -1.50 -21.63 -10.29
C GLY A 61 -2.42 -20.42 -10.04
N ALA A 62 -2.20 -19.30 -10.75
CA ALA A 62 -3.06 -18.13 -10.79
C ALA A 62 -3.21 -17.56 -12.22
N ASP A 63 -2.94 -18.38 -13.24
CA ASP A 63 -2.90 -18.06 -14.66
C ASP A 63 -4.29 -17.77 -15.26
N ALA A 64 -5.36 -18.23 -14.60
CA ALA A 64 -6.74 -17.87 -14.93
C ALA A 64 -7.02 -16.37 -14.75
N CYS A 65 -6.21 -15.65 -13.96
CA CYS A 65 -6.32 -14.21 -13.78
C CYS A 65 -5.20 -13.52 -14.56
N SER A 66 -5.57 -12.59 -15.46
CA SER A 66 -4.59 -11.92 -16.33
C SER A 66 -3.60 -11.06 -15.53
N PRO A 67 -2.29 -11.13 -15.83
CA PRO A 67 -1.29 -10.24 -15.24
C PRO A 67 -1.48 -8.76 -15.63
N GLN A 68 -2.31 -8.47 -16.65
CA GLN A 68 -2.72 -7.13 -17.07
C GLN A 68 -4.16 -6.80 -16.62
N GLY A 69 -4.70 -7.56 -15.67
CA GLY A 69 -6.01 -7.34 -15.08
C GLY A 69 -6.08 -6.11 -14.16
N ASN A 70 -4.92 -5.56 -13.77
CA ASN A 70 -4.77 -4.42 -12.88
C ASN A 70 -5.38 -4.65 -11.48
N TYR A 71 -5.59 -5.90 -11.07
CA TYR A 71 -5.97 -6.25 -9.71
C TYR A 71 -4.83 -5.99 -8.72
N ILE A 72 -5.11 -6.01 -7.41
CA ILE A 72 -4.10 -5.76 -6.38
C ILE A 72 -2.87 -6.65 -6.55
N MET A 73 -3.04 -7.94 -6.91
CA MET A 73 -1.94 -8.89 -7.11
C MET A 73 -1.40 -8.94 -8.55
N ALA A 74 -1.84 -8.05 -9.44
CA ALA A 74 -1.26 -7.96 -10.77
C ALA A 74 0.22 -7.56 -10.67
N PRO A 75 1.14 -8.25 -11.36
CA PRO A 75 2.56 -7.92 -11.33
C PRO A 75 2.86 -6.60 -12.04
N TYR A 76 1.93 -6.11 -12.87
CA TYR A 76 2.00 -4.85 -13.58
C TYR A 76 0.75 -4.00 -13.34
N SER A 77 0.96 -2.72 -13.04
CA SER A 77 -0.11 -1.72 -12.98
C SER A 77 -0.31 -1.07 -14.35
N GLY A 78 -1.56 -0.88 -14.75
CA GLY A 78 -1.94 -0.24 -16.01
C GLY A 78 -2.88 0.95 -15.82
N ASN A 79 -2.82 1.88 -16.77
CA ASN A 79 -3.63 3.09 -16.81
C ASN A 79 -4.92 2.94 -17.63
N SER A 80 -5.26 1.72 -18.03
CA SER A 80 -6.41 1.48 -18.91
C SER A 80 -7.70 1.81 -18.16
N PRO A 81 -8.51 2.78 -18.62
CA PRO A 81 -9.70 3.25 -17.90
C PRO A 81 -10.67 2.13 -17.51
N ASP A 82 -10.82 1.12 -18.37
CA ASP A 82 -11.67 -0.05 -18.17
C ASP A 82 -11.21 -0.95 -17.00
N LYS A 83 -9.97 -0.81 -16.52
CA LYS A 83 -9.36 -1.65 -15.48
C LYS A 83 -8.90 -0.87 -14.25
N LEU A 84 -9.03 0.46 -14.21
CA LEU A 84 -8.57 1.26 -13.06
C LEU A 84 -9.23 0.83 -11.74
N ARG A 85 -10.51 0.45 -11.77
CA ARG A 85 -11.25 -0.03 -10.59
C ARG A 85 -10.71 -1.35 -10.02
N ASN A 86 -10.03 -2.15 -10.83
CA ASN A 86 -9.46 -3.42 -10.37
C ASN A 86 -8.31 -3.19 -9.40
N ALA A 87 -7.62 -2.04 -9.47
CA ALA A 87 -6.49 -1.72 -8.59
C ALA A 87 -6.87 -1.60 -7.11
N PHE A 88 -8.17 -1.67 -6.80
CA PHE A 88 -8.75 -1.63 -5.46
C PHE A 88 -9.41 -2.96 -5.06
N ARG A 89 -9.22 -4.02 -5.86
CA ARG A 89 -9.84 -5.34 -5.67
C ARG A 89 -8.80 -6.44 -5.81
N PHE A 90 -8.95 -7.49 -5.01
CA PHE A 90 -8.26 -8.75 -5.26
C PHE A 90 -8.94 -9.49 -6.41
N SER A 91 -8.16 -10.19 -7.24
CA SER A 91 -8.73 -11.05 -8.27
C SER A 91 -9.39 -12.28 -7.64
N PRO A 92 -10.27 -13.00 -8.38
CA PRO A 92 -10.78 -14.28 -7.92
C PRO A 92 -9.66 -15.30 -7.57
N CYS A 93 -8.54 -15.28 -8.31
CA CYS A 93 -7.40 -16.15 -8.04
C CYS A 93 -6.72 -15.78 -6.72
N SER A 94 -6.47 -14.48 -6.47
CA SER A 94 -5.90 -14.03 -5.21
C SER A 94 -6.80 -14.40 -4.03
N ILE A 95 -8.12 -14.20 -4.16
CA ILE A 95 -9.11 -14.56 -3.12
C ILE A 95 -9.04 -16.05 -2.81
N SER A 96 -9.01 -16.91 -3.83
CA SER A 96 -8.92 -18.37 -3.66
C SER A 96 -7.68 -18.81 -2.89
N TRP A 97 -6.51 -18.24 -3.22
CA TRP A 97 -5.25 -18.53 -2.54
C TRP A 97 -5.22 -18.02 -1.09
N MET A 98 -5.68 -16.80 -0.86
CA MET A 98 -5.79 -16.25 0.49
C MET A 98 -6.75 -17.06 1.35
N TYR A 99 -7.89 -17.46 0.80
CA TYR A 99 -8.87 -18.29 1.48
C TYR A 99 -8.28 -19.64 1.89
N THR A 100 -7.52 -20.28 1.00
CA THR A 100 -6.84 -21.55 1.29
C THR A 100 -5.87 -21.41 2.47
N THR A 101 -5.05 -20.35 2.48
CA THR A 101 -4.09 -20.10 3.57
C THR A 101 -4.79 -19.82 4.88
N LEU A 102 -5.84 -18.98 4.87
CA LEU A 102 -6.62 -18.61 6.06
C LEU A 102 -7.29 -19.82 6.73
N ARG A 103 -7.64 -20.87 5.98
CA ARG A 103 -8.19 -22.12 6.53
C ARG A 103 -7.13 -23.10 7.05
N SER A 104 -5.86 -22.89 6.73
CA SER A 104 -4.76 -23.73 7.20
C SER A 104 -4.21 -23.26 8.56
N GLU A 105 -3.41 -24.11 9.20
CA GLU A 105 -2.72 -23.79 10.47
C GLU A 105 -1.71 -22.64 10.32
N LYS A 106 -1.28 -22.34 9.08
CA LYS A 106 -0.34 -21.22 8.79
C LYS A 106 -0.91 -19.84 9.10
N ALA A 107 -2.22 -19.73 9.34
CA ALA A 107 -2.91 -18.49 9.65
C ALA A 107 -3.55 -18.47 11.04
N ASP A 108 -3.16 -19.38 11.95
CA ASP A 108 -3.83 -19.50 13.26
C ASP A 108 -3.72 -18.25 14.12
N CYS A 109 -2.62 -17.49 14.02
CA CYS A 109 -2.39 -16.26 14.78
C CYS A 109 -3.27 -15.06 14.38
N VAL A 110 -4.08 -15.17 13.32
CA VAL A 110 -5.01 -14.11 12.89
C VAL A 110 -6.48 -14.51 13.06
N ARG A 111 -6.76 -15.64 13.72
CA ARG A 111 -8.12 -16.14 13.96
C ARG A 111 -8.77 -15.54 15.22
N ASP A 112 -7.97 -15.06 16.16
CA ASP A 112 -8.47 -14.46 17.38
C ASP A 112 -8.93 -13.01 17.16
N LYS A 113 -9.79 -12.53 18.06
CA LYS A 113 -10.27 -11.16 18.01
C LYS A 113 -9.14 -10.20 18.39
N ALA A 114 -8.75 -9.35 17.46
CA ALA A 114 -7.71 -8.35 17.69
C ALA A 114 -8.06 -7.41 18.86
N ASN A 115 -7.07 -7.15 19.72
CA ASN A 115 -7.14 -6.05 20.68
C ASN A 115 -6.87 -4.73 19.94
N VAL A 116 -7.94 -3.97 19.66
CA VAL A 116 -7.87 -2.75 18.86
C VAL A 116 -7.40 -1.57 19.72
N PHE A 117 -6.12 -1.24 19.65
CA PHE A 117 -5.55 -0.08 20.35
C PHE A 117 -5.84 1.26 19.64
N TYR A 118 -6.07 1.23 18.33
CA TYR A 118 -6.41 2.38 17.51
C TYR A 118 -7.25 1.92 16.32
N SER A 119 -8.35 2.61 16.06
CA SER A 119 -9.17 2.42 14.87
C SER A 119 -9.26 3.73 14.10
N TYR A 120 -9.13 3.63 12.79
CA TYR A 120 -9.35 4.74 11.87
C TYR A 120 -10.58 4.41 11.02
N ASP A 121 -11.61 5.24 11.13
CA ASP A 121 -12.86 5.05 10.42
C ASP A 121 -12.79 5.77 9.07
N LEU A 122 -12.36 5.03 8.04
CA LEU A 122 -12.25 5.53 6.67
C LEU A 122 -13.58 6.08 6.13
N ALA A 123 -14.72 5.56 6.61
CA ALA A 123 -16.04 6.04 6.19
C ALA A 123 -16.38 7.41 6.80
N LYS A 124 -15.92 7.69 8.03
CA LYS A 124 -16.14 8.98 8.70
C LYS A 124 -15.14 10.05 8.28
N ALA A 125 -13.88 9.69 8.09
CA ALA A 125 -12.80 10.64 7.86
C ALA A 125 -11.93 10.28 6.64
N PRO A 126 -12.49 10.06 5.44
CA PRO A 126 -11.70 9.65 4.28
C PRO A 126 -10.64 10.71 3.87
N PRO A 127 -9.43 10.30 3.43
CA PRO A 127 -8.31 11.22 3.18
C PRO A 127 -8.60 12.33 2.16
N GLY A 128 -9.42 12.05 1.14
CA GLY A 128 -9.79 13.00 0.09
C GLY A 128 -10.68 14.15 0.56
N LEU A 129 -11.19 14.13 1.80
CA LEU A 129 -11.85 15.29 2.40
C LEU A 129 -10.87 16.29 3.02
N ILE A 130 -9.65 15.85 3.31
CA ILE A 130 -8.62 16.64 4.00
C ILE A 130 -7.53 17.06 3.01
N ILE A 131 -7.20 16.17 2.08
CA ILE A 131 -6.18 16.37 1.05
C ILE A 131 -6.90 16.61 -0.27
N SER A 132 -6.79 17.83 -0.79
CA SER A 132 -7.34 18.19 -2.09
C SER A 132 -6.56 17.56 -3.25
N LEU A 133 -7.17 17.51 -4.45
CA LEU A 133 -6.49 17.06 -5.67
C LEU A 133 -5.21 17.87 -5.95
N ASP A 134 -5.24 19.18 -5.71
CA ASP A 134 -4.08 20.05 -5.89
C ASP A 134 -2.97 19.68 -4.88
N GLN A 135 -3.32 19.48 -3.60
CA GLN A 135 -2.36 19.05 -2.57
C GLN A 135 -1.77 17.67 -2.89
N HIS A 136 -2.58 16.75 -3.41
CA HIS A 136 -2.10 15.44 -3.84
C HIS A 136 -1.10 15.58 -4.98
N CYS A 137 -1.39 16.39 -6.00
CA CYS A 137 -0.44 16.70 -7.06
C CYS A 137 0.84 17.36 -6.52
N GLN A 138 0.75 18.23 -5.51
CA GLN A 138 1.91 18.88 -4.90
C GLN A 138 2.84 17.89 -4.22
N MET A 139 2.28 16.86 -3.57
CA MET A 139 3.07 15.80 -2.93
C MET A 139 3.86 14.97 -3.95
N VAL A 140 3.30 14.70 -5.14
CA VAL A 140 3.95 13.87 -6.16
C VAL A 140 4.90 14.66 -7.05
N TYR A 141 4.51 15.87 -7.43
CA TYR A 141 5.12 16.60 -8.54
C TYR A 141 5.71 17.94 -8.15
N GLY A 142 5.76 18.24 -6.85
CA GLY A 142 6.34 19.45 -6.29
C GLY A 142 5.32 20.56 -6.01
N PRO A 143 5.69 21.56 -5.20
CA PRO A 143 4.76 22.52 -4.58
C PRO A 143 3.98 23.39 -5.56
N LYS A 144 4.44 23.51 -6.81
CA LYS A 144 3.75 24.27 -7.86
C LYS A 144 2.77 23.42 -8.69
N ALA A 145 2.74 22.11 -8.49
CA ALA A 145 1.85 21.23 -9.22
C ALA A 145 0.38 21.48 -8.82
N THR A 146 -0.52 21.32 -9.78
CA THR A 146 -1.97 21.43 -9.58
C THR A 146 -2.67 20.26 -10.26
N PHE A 147 -3.92 20.01 -9.89
CA PHE A 147 -4.80 19.11 -10.62
C PHE A 147 -4.99 19.59 -12.06
N CYS A 148 -5.02 18.64 -13.00
CA CYS A 148 -5.27 18.90 -14.41
C CYS A 148 -6.77 19.16 -14.65
N ARG A 149 -7.17 20.44 -14.65
CA ARG A 149 -8.59 20.85 -14.72
C ARG A 149 -9.14 21.04 -16.13
N HIS A 150 -8.26 21.21 -17.12
CA HIS A 150 -8.64 21.64 -18.47
C HIS A 150 -9.16 20.52 -19.37
N ASP A 151 -9.04 19.26 -18.95
CA ASP A 151 -9.54 18.10 -19.69
C ASP A 151 -10.74 17.48 -18.97
N ALA A 152 -11.90 17.47 -19.63
CA ALA A 152 -13.11 16.85 -19.10
C ALA A 152 -12.93 15.34 -18.87
N LYS A 153 -12.14 14.66 -19.71
CA LYS A 153 -11.85 13.22 -19.58
C LYS A 153 -11.08 12.91 -18.30
N VAL A 154 -10.22 13.83 -17.85
CA VAL A 154 -9.49 13.68 -16.58
C VAL A 154 -10.45 13.63 -15.38
N LYS A 155 -11.56 14.38 -15.42
CA LYS A 155 -12.57 14.35 -14.34
C LYS A 155 -13.30 13.00 -14.29
N GLU A 156 -13.54 12.36 -15.43
CA GLU A 156 -14.22 11.07 -15.51
C GLU A 156 -13.38 9.94 -14.90
N VAL A 157 -12.06 9.96 -15.12
CA VAL A 157 -11.15 8.93 -14.62
C VAL A 157 -10.51 9.27 -13.28
N VAL A 158 -10.74 10.47 -12.71
CA VAL A 158 -10.00 11.03 -11.56
C VAL A 158 -9.89 10.06 -10.37
N CYS A 159 -10.94 9.28 -10.10
CA CYS A 159 -10.96 8.35 -8.98
C CYS A 159 -10.04 7.14 -9.18
N GLY A 160 -9.86 6.71 -10.43
CA GLY A 160 -8.96 5.62 -10.79
C GLY A 160 -7.56 6.10 -11.17
N GLN A 161 -7.46 7.31 -11.72
CA GLN A 161 -6.23 7.89 -12.25
C GLN A 161 -6.23 9.42 -12.11
N LEU A 162 -5.32 9.94 -11.29
CA LEU A 162 -5.15 11.36 -11.02
C LEU A 162 -4.11 11.95 -11.98
N TRP A 163 -4.52 12.99 -12.70
CA TRP A 163 -3.64 13.74 -13.60
C TRP A 163 -3.32 15.11 -13.03
N CYS A 164 -2.05 15.48 -13.12
CA CYS A 164 -1.51 16.72 -12.58
C CYS A 164 -0.84 17.54 -13.67
N ARG A 165 -0.70 18.84 -13.41
CA ARG A 165 -0.01 19.80 -14.26
C ARG A 165 1.05 20.50 -13.43
N HIS A 166 2.23 20.70 -14.01
CA HIS A 166 3.27 21.55 -13.43
C HIS A 166 3.47 22.78 -14.32
N PRO A 167 3.63 23.99 -13.79
CA PRO A 167 3.74 25.21 -14.59
C PRO A 167 4.95 25.22 -15.53
N ASP A 168 6.01 24.49 -15.19
CA ASP A 168 7.20 24.37 -16.03
C ASP A 168 7.00 23.45 -17.26
N MET A 169 5.80 22.87 -17.42
CA MET A 169 5.42 22.07 -18.58
C MET A 169 4.39 22.84 -19.43
N SER A 170 4.48 22.70 -20.75
CA SER A 170 3.62 23.36 -21.75
C SER A 170 2.15 22.87 -21.72
N ASN A 171 1.40 23.23 -20.66
CA ASN A 171 0.01 22.80 -20.40
C ASN A 171 -0.23 21.27 -20.45
N ALA A 172 0.83 20.47 -20.51
CA ALA A 172 0.73 19.03 -20.53
C ALA A 172 0.35 18.50 -19.15
N CYS A 173 -0.61 17.58 -19.14
CA CYS A 173 -0.95 16.82 -17.95
C CYS A 173 -0.10 15.55 -17.88
N ARG A 174 0.36 15.22 -16.68
CA ARG A 174 1.15 14.03 -16.39
C ARG A 174 0.54 13.24 -15.25
N THR A 175 0.83 11.95 -15.22
CA THR A 175 0.39 11.02 -14.18
C THR A 175 1.41 9.89 -14.05
N ASN A 176 1.47 9.26 -12.88
CA ASN A 176 2.20 8.02 -12.66
C ASN A 176 1.19 6.87 -12.79
N SER A 177 1.64 5.68 -13.22
CA SER A 177 0.73 4.59 -13.62
C SER A 177 -0.16 4.01 -12.51
N TYR A 178 0.05 4.45 -11.28
CA TYR A 178 -0.65 3.98 -10.10
C TYR A 178 -1.29 5.13 -9.31
N LEU A 179 -1.08 6.38 -9.71
CA LEU A 179 -1.57 7.55 -8.99
C LEU A 179 -3.08 7.70 -9.18
N SER A 180 -3.84 7.46 -8.11
CA SER A 180 -5.30 7.65 -8.08
C SER A 180 -5.70 8.69 -7.05
N ALA A 181 -6.84 9.34 -7.23
CA ALA A 181 -7.38 10.21 -6.19
C ALA A 181 -7.68 9.42 -4.91
N LEU A 182 -7.62 10.12 -3.78
CA LEU A 182 -7.84 9.54 -2.47
C LEU A 182 -9.33 9.19 -2.26
N PRO A 183 -9.66 8.18 -1.45
CA PRO A 183 -11.05 7.92 -1.04
C PRO A 183 -11.70 9.18 -0.48
N GLY A 184 -12.96 9.43 -0.82
CA GLY A 184 -13.70 10.62 -0.41
C GLY A 184 -13.42 11.89 -1.21
N THR A 185 -12.49 11.87 -2.17
CA THR A 185 -12.24 13.02 -3.05
C THR A 185 -13.48 13.33 -3.88
N ARG A 186 -13.88 14.61 -3.97
CA ARG A 186 -15.01 15.04 -4.80
C ARG A 186 -14.69 14.88 -6.29
N CYS A 187 -15.53 14.11 -6.98
CA CYS A 187 -15.40 13.84 -8.41
C CYS A 187 -16.59 14.38 -9.24
N GLY A 188 -17.63 14.88 -8.58
CA GLY A 188 -18.78 15.53 -9.19
C GLY A 188 -19.80 15.95 -8.13
N ASP A 189 -20.89 16.58 -8.56
CA ASP A 189 -21.94 17.06 -7.64
C ASP A 189 -22.62 15.89 -6.93
N GLY A 190 -22.55 15.88 -5.60
CA GLY A 190 -23.07 14.80 -4.77
C GLY A 190 -22.38 13.45 -4.99
N LYS A 191 -21.17 13.43 -5.58
CA LYS A 191 -20.38 12.23 -5.85
C LYS A 191 -18.99 12.33 -5.23
N SER A 192 -18.45 11.17 -4.84
CA SER A 192 -17.12 11.05 -4.25
C SER A 192 -16.41 9.79 -4.74
N CYS A 193 -15.07 9.81 -4.70
CA CYS A 193 -14.27 8.65 -5.08
C CYS A 193 -14.37 7.54 -4.02
N HIS A 194 -14.74 6.34 -4.47
CA HIS A 194 -14.80 5.14 -3.64
C HIS A 194 -14.29 3.93 -4.44
N LEU A 195 -13.24 3.27 -3.95
CA LEU A 195 -12.62 2.11 -4.59
C LEU A 195 -12.29 2.31 -6.09
N GLY A 196 -11.80 3.50 -6.45
CA GLY A 196 -11.43 3.84 -7.82
C GLY A 196 -12.57 4.38 -8.69
N GLU A 197 -13.80 4.46 -8.16
CA GLU A 197 -14.99 4.84 -8.92
C GLU A 197 -15.61 6.14 -8.40
N CYS A 198 -16.17 6.95 -9.31
CA CYS A 198 -16.90 8.16 -8.96
C CYS A 198 -18.37 7.83 -8.68
N LEU A 199 -18.71 7.59 -7.41
CA LEU A 199 -20.03 7.10 -7.01
C LEU A 199 -20.85 8.19 -6.30
N PRO A 200 -22.19 8.19 -6.41
CA PRO A 200 -23.06 9.01 -5.58
C PRO A 200 -22.82 8.79 -4.09
N ASP A 201 -22.80 9.88 -3.31
CA ASP A 201 -22.56 9.81 -1.87
C ASP A 201 -23.59 8.93 -1.13
N ALA A 202 -24.82 8.85 -1.65
CA ALA A 202 -25.86 7.99 -1.11
C ALA A 202 -25.50 6.49 -1.20
N ILE A 203 -24.94 6.06 -2.34
CA ILE A 203 -24.48 4.69 -2.56
C ILE A 203 -23.30 4.37 -1.62
N ILE A 204 -22.36 5.31 -1.49
CA ILE A 204 -21.21 5.16 -0.59
C ILE A 204 -21.67 5.01 0.87
N ARG A 205 -22.65 5.80 1.31
CA ARG A 205 -23.22 5.70 2.66
C ARG A 205 -23.87 4.34 2.91
N GLN A 206 -24.63 3.83 1.94
CA GLN A 206 -25.25 2.50 2.05
C GLN A 206 -24.19 1.39 2.17
N ALA A 207 -23.20 1.37 1.26
CA ALA A 207 -22.12 0.38 1.28
C ALA A 207 -21.30 0.40 2.58
N ASN A 208 -21.09 1.59 3.16
CA ASN A 208 -20.41 1.74 4.44
C ASN A 208 -21.23 1.20 5.63
N ASN A 209 -22.57 1.29 5.56
CA ASN A 209 -23.45 0.72 6.59
C ASN A 209 -23.45 -0.81 6.54
N GLU A 210 -23.54 -1.39 5.34
CA GLU A 210 -23.51 -2.85 5.14
C GLU A 210 -22.17 -3.46 5.60
N ARG A 211 -21.02 -2.79 5.37
CA ARG A 211 -19.72 -3.24 5.88
C ARG A 211 -19.60 -3.24 7.41
N ARG A 212 -20.36 -2.40 8.12
CA ARG A 212 -20.36 -2.42 9.60
C ARG A 212 -21.12 -3.64 10.15
N ASP A 213 -22.03 -4.20 9.36
CA ASP A 213 -22.83 -5.36 9.73
C ASP A 213 -22.08 -6.70 9.60
N PHE A 214 -20.95 -6.72 8.89
CA PHE A 214 -20.03 -7.87 8.84
C PHE A 214 -19.41 -8.24 10.20
N SER A 215 -19.56 -7.39 11.22
CA SER A 215 -19.20 -7.73 12.60
C SER A 215 -20.15 -8.76 13.25
N GLY A 216 -21.25 -9.13 12.57
CA GLY A 216 -22.23 -10.14 13.00
C GLY A 216 -22.48 -11.29 12.00
N MET A 217 -21.73 -11.40 10.90
CA MET A 217 -21.92 -12.49 9.93
C MET A 217 -21.35 -13.81 10.47
N SER A 218 -22.19 -14.82 10.64
CA SER A 218 -21.78 -16.19 10.94
C SER A 218 -20.98 -16.79 9.77
N THR A 219 -20.12 -17.75 10.07
CA THR A 219 -19.18 -18.43 9.16
C THR A 219 -19.81 -19.11 7.93
N GLU A 220 -21.14 -19.13 7.81
CA GLU A 220 -21.87 -19.92 6.82
C GLU A 220 -21.87 -19.32 5.40
N THR A 221 -21.62 -18.00 5.25
CA THR A 221 -21.55 -17.35 3.93
C THR A 221 -20.20 -17.59 3.22
N PHE A 222 -19.18 -18.11 3.92
CA PHE A 222 -17.85 -18.37 3.34
C PHE A 222 -17.73 -19.76 2.70
N ASP A 223 -18.55 -20.73 3.09
CA ASP A 223 -18.52 -22.10 2.56
C ASP A 223 -19.21 -22.25 1.18
N SER A 224 -19.82 -21.18 0.65
CA SER A 224 -20.48 -21.15 -0.66
C SER A 224 -19.57 -20.77 -1.84
N ILE A 225 -18.28 -20.49 -1.60
CA ILE A 225 -17.31 -20.28 -2.69
C ILE A 225 -16.95 -21.64 -3.31
N PRO A 226 -17.19 -21.87 -4.62
CA PRO A 226 -16.94 -23.16 -5.25
C PRO A 226 -15.48 -23.60 -5.11
N ARG A 227 -15.25 -24.82 -4.60
CA ARG A 227 -13.92 -25.48 -4.52
C ARG A 227 -13.32 -25.83 -5.88
N THR A 228 -13.95 -25.45 -6.99
CA THR A 228 -13.66 -25.95 -8.34
C THR A 228 -12.41 -25.36 -8.99
N LEU A 229 -11.68 -24.45 -8.31
CA LEU A 229 -10.34 -24.01 -8.76
C LEU A 229 -9.19 -24.85 -8.19
N HIS A 230 -9.47 -25.90 -7.39
CA HIS A 230 -8.43 -26.72 -6.74
C HIS A 230 -7.76 -27.80 -7.60
N SER A 231 -8.06 -27.90 -8.90
CA SER A 231 -7.38 -28.88 -9.74
C SER A 231 -6.08 -28.32 -10.31
N SER A 232 -5.04 -28.20 -9.48
CA SER A 232 -3.61 -28.38 -9.80
C SER A 232 -2.73 -27.74 -8.72
N ALA A 233 -2.54 -28.40 -7.58
CA ALA A 233 -1.38 -28.13 -6.74
C ALA A 233 -0.15 -28.77 -7.41
N PRO A 234 0.93 -28.03 -7.74
CA PRO A 234 2.15 -28.67 -8.21
C PRO A 234 2.85 -29.33 -7.03
N THR A 235 3.08 -30.64 -7.15
CA THR A 235 4.05 -31.40 -6.35
C THR A 235 5.40 -30.69 -6.41
N GLN A 236 6.04 -30.49 -5.25
CA GLN A 236 7.40 -29.96 -5.16
C GLN A 236 8.36 -30.92 -5.87
N HIS A 237 8.75 -30.60 -7.10
CA HIS A 237 9.85 -31.30 -7.77
C HIS A 237 11.16 -30.61 -7.41
N GLN A 238 11.96 -31.34 -6.63
CA GLN A 238 13.39 -31.08 -6.42
C GLN A 238 14.10 -31.06 -7.78
N THR A 239 14.79 -29.97 -8.10
CA THR A 239 15.64 -29.88 -9.30
C THR A 239 16.96 -30.62 -9.06
N SER A 240 17.16 -31.71 -9.81
CA SER A 240 18.46 -32.33 -10.07
C SER A 240 18.95 -31.88 -11.46
N GLU A 241 20.27 -31.76 -11.59
CA GLU A 241 21.01 -31.19 -12.72
C GLU A 241 20.90 -31.94 -14.07
N ARG A 242 21.32 -31.21 -15.12
CA ARG A 242 21.79 -31.59 -16.48
C ARG A 242 20.75 -31.81 -17.59
N GLY A 243 20.91 -31.04 -18.67
CA GLY A 243 20.43 -31.38 -20.01
C GLY A 243 20.56 -30.23 -21.02
N ARG A 244 21.36 -30.44 -22.08
CA ARG A 244 21.63 -29.52 -23.20
C ARG A 244 20.52 -29.53 -24.27
N GLY A 245 20.42 -28.44 -25.01
CA GLY A 245 19.83 -28.34 -26.37
C GLY A 245 18.30 -28.13 -26.38
N SER A 246 17.67 -27.39 -27.30
CA SER A 246 18.11 -26.85 -28.59
C SER A 246 17.20 -25.67 -29.00
N VAL A 247 17.77 -24.85 -29.88
CA VAL A 247 17.21 -23.70 -30.59
C VAL A 247 15.99 -24.08 -31.44
N ALA A 248 14.98 -23.21 -31.48
CA ALA A 248 14.03 -23.11 -32.59
C ALA A 248 13.77 -21.63 -32.89
N THR A 249 13.84 -21.31 -34.18
CA THR A 249 13.88 -19.99 -34.82
C THR A 249 12.51 -19.54 -35.34
N ASP A 250 12.15 -18.28 -35.07
CA ASP A 250 11.47 -17.26 -35.93
C ASP A 250 10.08 -17.53 -36.58
N PRO A 251 9.37 -16.52 -37.17
CA PRO A 251 9.52 -15.05 -37.11
C PRO A 251 8.18 -14.24 -37.03
N LEU A 252 8.26 -12.93 -36.75
CA LEU A 252 7.72 -11.80 -37.56
C LEU A 252 7.25 -10.55 -36.75
N LEU A 253 7.57 -9.39 -37.35
CA LEU A 253 7.26 -7.97 -37.05
C LEU A 253 8.20 -7.30 -36.02
N GLY A 254 9.07 -6.34 -36.35
CA GLY A 254 9.13 -5.44 -37.49
C GLY A 254 9.27 -4.00 -37.00
N ASN A 255 10.51 -3.52 -36.91
CA ASN A 255 11.01 -2.13 -36.87
C ASN A 255 10.30 -1.06 -36.00
N ALA A 256 11.00 -0.63 -34.94
CA ALA A 256 10.97 0.76 -34.47
C ALA A 256 12.37 1.20 -33.95
N ASN A 257 12.91 2.20 -34.65
CA ASN A 257 14.10 3.04 -34.44
C ASN A 257 14.93 2.93 -33.15
N VAL A 258 16.24 2.76 -33.39
CA VAL A 258 17.37 2.83 -32.48
C VAL A 258 17.60 4.27 -32.01
N ILE A 259 17.71 4.49 -30.69
CA ILE A 259 18.23 5.72 -30.07
C ILE A 259 19.62 5.41 -29.49
N PRO A 260 20.66 6.26 -29.67
CA PRO A 260 22.02 5.94 -29.27
C PRO A 260 22.19 5.87 -27.75
N SER A 261 22.93 4.88 -27.28
CA SER A 261 23.30 4.68 -25.88
C SER A 261 24.34 5.73 -25.45
N LEU A 262 24.06 6.49 -24.39
CA LEU A 262 25.05 7.31 -23.70
C LEU A 262 25.90 6.45 -22.74
N PRO A 263 27.20 6.75 -22.57
CA PRO A 263 28.15 5.90 -21.86
C PRO A 263 27.93 5.91 -20.34
N GLN A 264 28.07 4.74 -19.71
CA GLN A 264 28.06 4.62 -18.25
C GLN A 264 29.40 5.03 -17.64
N PRO A 265 29.43 5.72 -16.48
CA PRO A 265 30.67 6.02 -15.79
C PRO A 265 31.22 4.76 -15.07
N VAL A 266 32.49 4.45 -15.35
CA VAL A 266 33.28 3.46 -14.63
C VAL A 266 33.70 4.04 -13.30
N ILE A 267 33.14 3.52 -12.19
CA ILE A 267 33.66 3.82 -10.84
C ILE A 267 34.53 2.65 -10.40
N SER A 268 35.84 2.85 -10.48
CA SER A 268 36.85 2.02 -9.82
C SER A 268 36.92 2.41 -8.34
N GLY A 269 36.59 1.48 -7.44
CA GLY A 269 36.66 1.69 -5.99
C GLY A 269 36.84 0.37 -5.25
N ARG A 270 37.92 0.28 -4.46
CA ARG A 270 38.39 -0.91 -3.75
C ARG A 270 37.34 -1.53 -2.82
N VAL A 271 37.20 -2.85 -2.87
CA VAL A 271 36.36 -3.67 -1.98
C VAL A 271 36.90 -3.59 -0.54
N GLY A 272 36.19 -2.90 0.34
CA GLY A 272 36.38 -2.97 1.80
C GLY A 272 35.81 -4.28 2.35
N ARG A 273 36.52 -4.89 3.32
CA ARG A 273 36.14 -6.16 3.95
C ARG A 273 34.78 -6.06 4.68
N PRO A 274 33.99 -7.15 4.79
CA PRO A 274 32.72 -7.15 5.49
C PRO A 274 32.91 -6.96 6.99
N ILE A 275 32.22 -5.97 7.59
CA ILE A 275 32.10 -5.81 9.03
C ILE A 275 31.06 -6.84 9.52
N ARG A 276 31.48 -7.73 10.42
CA ARG A 276 30.57 -8.68 11.10
C ARG A 276 29.63 -7.90 12.04
N PRO A 277 28.31 -8.14 12.05
CA PRO A 277 27.44 -7.60 13.08
C PRO A 277 27.69 -8.35 14.40
N GLU A 278 28.09 -7.65 15.44
CA GLU A 278 28.07 -8.15 16.82
C GLU A 278 26.61 -8.36 17.26
N ILE A 279 26.28 -9.60 17.59
CA ILE A 279 25.00 -9.97 18.21
C ILE A 279 25.03 -9.47 19.66
N ILE A 280 24.32 -8.38 19.95
CA ILE A 280 24.05 -7.96 21.32
C ILE A 280 23.03 -8.93 21.92
N GLN A 281 23.50 -9.93 22.68
CA GLN A 281 22.65 -10.75 23.52
C GLN A 281 22.08 -9.90 24.67
N ALA A 282 20.78 -9.60 24.61
CA ALA A 282 20.06 -9.00 25.72
C ALA A 282 19.93 -10.03 26.87
N ARG A 283 20.77 -9.89 27.91
CA ARG A 283 20.60 -10.61 29.18
C ARG A 283 19.27 -10.23 29.82
N ARG A 284 18.33 -11.17 29.91
CA ARG A 284 17.12 -11.04 30.75
C ARG A 284 17.53 -10.98 32.22
N ARG A 285 17.36 -9.85 32.88
CA ARG A 285 17.26 -9.79 34.35
C ARG A 285 15.78 -9.78 34.72
N HIS A 286 15.30 -10.86 35.31
CA HIS A 286 14.02 -10.88 36.02
C HIS A 286 14.11 -9.93 37.21
N THR A 287 13.27 -8.90 37.22
CA THR A 287 12.94 -8.13 38.43
C THR A 287 11.51 -8.48 38.85
N PRO A 288 11.22 -8.73 40.15
CA PRO A 288 9.89 -9.11 40.57
C PRO A 288 8.92 -7.93 40.48
N VAL A 289 7.69 -8.22 40.03
CA VAL A 289 6.58 -7.29 39.98
C VAL A 289 6.21 -6.85 41.40
N ARG A 290 6.45 -5.57 41.72
CA ARG A 290 5.99 -4.96 42.97
C ARG A 290 4.54 -4.48 42.78
N THR A 291 3.65 -5.05 43.57
CA THR A 291 2.21 -4.69 43.64
C THR A 291 2.03 -3.20 43.93
N GLU A 292 1.42 -2.48 42.99
CA GLU A 292 1.08 -1.05 43.14
C GLU A 292 -0.12 -0.88 44.09
N ARG A 293 0.11 -0.24 45.24
CA ARG A 293 -0.95 0.27 46.11
C ARG A 293 -1.70 1.39 45.38
N ARG A 294 -3.03 1.32 45.38
CA ARG A 294 -3.96 2.33 44.82
C ARG A 294 -3.64 3.73 45.37
N ARG A 295 -3.32 4.68 44.47
CA ARG A 295 -3.45 6.13 44.72
C ARG A 295 -4.80 6.62 44.14
N PRO A 296 -5.56 7.47 44.85
CA PRO A 296 -6.84 7.96 44.36
C PRO A 296 -6.65 9.13 43.38
N GLY A 297 -7.52 9.18 42.35
CA GLY A 297 -7.75 10.35 41.50
C GLY A 297 -6.79 10.57 40.32
N LYS A 298 -6.86 9.74 39.27
CA LYS A 298 -6.33 10.14 37.95
C LYS A 298 -7.44 10.82 37.15
N SER A 299 -7.37 12.14 37.08
CA SER A 299 -8.00 12.94 36.03
C SER A 299 -7.72 12.31 34.65
N ARG A 300 -8.75 12.19 33.80
CA ARG A 300 -8.62 11.79 32.39
C ARG A 300 -7.60 12.74 31.73
N ARG A 301 -6.37 12.27 31.48
CA ARG A 301 -5.41 12.99 30.64
C ARG A 301 -6.05 13.18 29.26
N LYS A 302 -6.39 14.43 28.93
CA LYS A 302 -6.80 14.81 27.57
C LYS A 302 -5.71 14.34 26.60
N GLY A 303 -6.11 13.67 25.53
CA GLY A 303 -5.19 13.15 24.53
C GLY A 303 -4.32 14.27 23.98
N THR A 304 -3.01 14.04 23.93
CA THR A 304 -2.06 14.95 23.31
C THR A 304 -2.40 15.11 21.84
N SER A 305 -2.97 16.25 21.46
CA SER A 305 -3.23 16.61 20.07
C SER A 305 -1.95 17.20 19.48
N CYS A 306 -1.52 16.69 18.34
CA CYS A 306 -0.36 17.21 17.62
C CYS A 306 -0.83 18.08 16.46
N THR A 307 -0.19 19.24 16.27
CA THR A 307 -0.45 20.16 15.16
C THR A 307 0.85 20.44 14.41
N CYS A 308 0.80 20.57 13.09
CA CYS A 308 1.96 20.82 12.23
C CYS A 308 1.87 22.19 11.56
N THR A 309 2.63 23.19 12.05
CA THR A 309 2.60 24.58 11.53
C THR A 309 3.91 24.98 10.83
N THR A 310 3.85 26.02 9.99
CA THR A 310 5.00 26.58 9.24
C THR A 310 5.41 27.96 9.77
N ARG A 311 6.71 28.26 9.75
CA ARG A 311 7.22 29.63 9.81
C ARG A 311 7.29 30.23 8.40
N GLY A 312 6.20 30.78 7.89
CA GLY A 312 6.21 31.68 6.71
C GLY A 312 6.70 31.14 5.36
N GLU A 313 7.30 29.94 5.28
CA GLU A 313 7.79 29.34 4.04
C GLU A 313 6.72 28.51 3.33
N GLN A 314 6.84 28.45 2.00
CA GLN A 314 6.00 27.64 1.12
C GLN A 314 6.19 26.16 1.47
N ALA A 315 5.10 25.47 1.82
CA ALA A 315 5.18 24.08 2.27
C ALA A 315 5.70 23.16 1.16
N ASP A 316 6.79 22.42 1.45
CA ASP A 316 7.27 21.36 0.57
C ASP A 316 6.37 20.10 0.61
N ALA A 317 6.67 19.11 -0.24
CA ALA A 317 5.89 17.87 -0.34
C ALA A 317 5.80 17.11 1.00
N ASN A 318 6.91 17.05 1.76
CA ASN A 318 6.97 16.34 3.05
C ASN A 318 6.06 17.02 4.09
N MET A 319 6.03 18.36 4.09
CA MET A 319 5.18 19.15 4.97
C MET A 319 3.70 18.91 4.68
N VAL A 320 3.30 18.89 3.40
CA VAL A 320 1.92 18.61 2.99
C VAL A 320 1.52 17.21 3.44
N TYR A 321 2.39 16.22 3.22
CA TYR A 321 2.18 14.84 3.67
C TYR A 321 1.99 14.75 5.20
N CYS A 322 2.92 15.32 5.98
CA CYS A 322 2.84 15.29 7.44
C CYS A 322 1.62 16.02 8.01
N ARG A 323 1.22 17.14 7.41
CA ARG A 323 -0.03 17.83 7.77
C ARG A 323 -1.25 16.96 7.52
N GLY A 324 -1.34 16.35 6.35
CA GLY A 324 -2.41 15.42 6.02
C GLY A 324 -2.48 14.26 7.02
N LEU A 325 -1.34 13.61 7.28
CA LEU A 325 -1.25 12.47 8.18
C LEU A 325 -1.69 12.81 9.62
N VAL A 326 -1.18 13.91 10.18
CA VAL A 326 -1.51 14.31 11.56
C VAL A 326 -2.96 14.79 11.67
N THR A 327 -3.51 15.39 10.61
CA THR A 327 -4.93 15.78 10.59
C THR A 327 -5.85 14.55 10.53
N LEU A 328 -5.48 13.55 9.72
CA LEU A 328 -6.22 12.29 9.59
C LEU A 328 -6.13 11.42 10.86
N ASN A 329 -4.98 11.43 11.51
CA ASN A 329 -4.72 10.69 12.74
C ASN A 329 -3.94 11.58 13.73
N PRO A 330 -4.65 12.36 14.57
CA PRO A 330 -4.02 13.20 15.58
C PRO A 330 -3.17 12.40 16.60
N GLY A 331 -3.45 11.10 16.74
CA GLY A 331 -2.69 10.17 17.57
C GLY A 331 -1.44 9.59 16.89
N ALA A 332 -1.20 9.85 15.61
CA ALA A 332 -0.10 9.25 14.85
C ALA A 332 1.27 9.56 15.47
N CYS A 333 1.45 10.75 16.05
CA CYS A 333 2.66 11.16 16.75
C CYS A 333 2.95 10.39 18.04
N LYS A 334 2.04 9.52 18.50
CA LYS A 334 2.37 8.52 19.55
C LYS A 334 3.35 7.47 19.02
N ARG A 335 3.32 7.17 17.72
CA ARG A 335 4.30 6.31 17.07
C ARG A 335 5.63 7.05 16.94
N ARG A 336 6.71 6.42 17.42
CA ARG A 336 8.06 7.01 17.43
C ARG A 336 8.51 7.44 16.04
N ASP A 337 8.23 6.65 15.01
CA ASP A 337 8.72 6.91 13.65
C ASP A 337 7.99 8.09 13.01
N VAL A 338 6.66 8.12 13.12
CA VAL A 338 5.84 9.25 12.64
C VAL A 338 6.23 10.53 13.37
N ARG A 339 6.42 10.45 14.70
CA ARG A 339 6.89 11.59 15.49
C ARG A 339 8.25 12.06 14.99
N ASN A 340 9.22 11.17 14.82
CA ASN A 340 10.57 11.56 14.42
C ASN A 340 10.61 12.18 13.03
N TYR A 341 9.89 11.61 12.07
CA TYR A 341 9.80 12.15 10.71
C TYR A 341 9.05 13.49 10.71
N CYS A 342 7.79 13.52 11.15
CA CYS A 342 6.99 14.74 11.08
C CYS A 342 7.42 15.85 12.05
N CYS A 343 8.03 15.55 13.20
CA CYS A 343 8.63 16.60 14.05
C CYS A 343 9.80 17.29 13.37
N ARG A 344 10.59 16.57 12.56
CA ARG A 344 11.71 17.17 11.80
C ARG A 344 11.21 17.97 10.61
N THR A 345 10.09 17.56 10.04
CA THR A 345 9.46 18.25 8.90
C THR A 345 8.72 19.52 9.32
N CYS A 346 7.98 19.52 10.43
CA CYS A 346 7.15 20.65 10.87
C CYS A 346 7.94 21.71 11.67
N SER A 347 7.73 23.02 11.43
CA SER A 347 8.45 24.09 12.15
C SER A 347 8.12 24.15 13.65
N THR A 348 6.89 23.81 14.03
CA THR A 348 6.53 23.45 15.41
C THR A 348 5.57 22.27 15.39
N LEU A 349 5.84 21.29 16.26
CA LEU A 349 4.93 20.19 16.54
C LEU A 349 4.57 20.27 18.03
N THR A 350 3.55 21.07 18.37
CA THR A 350 3.14 21.26 19.75
C THR A 350 2.20 20.13 20.17
N ALA A 351 2.66 19.33 21.12
CA ALA A 351 1.83 18.44 21.92
C ALA A 351 1.12 19.31 22.96
N SER A 352 -0.13 19.72 22.71
CA SER A 352 -0.88 20.48 23.73
C SER A 352 -1.24 19.56 24.90
N GLY A 353 -0.65 19.82 26.07
CA GLY A 353 -0.89 19.12 27.33
C GLY A 353 0.38 18.66 28.04
N ILE A 354 1.12 19.60 28.62
CA ILE A 354 1.97 19.36 29.80
C ILE A 354 1.29 20.03 30.99
#